data_AF-A0A9P4KFA5-F1
#
_entry.id   AF-A0A9P4KFA5-F1
#
_cell.length_a   1.000
_cell.length_b   1.000
_cell.length_c   1.000
_cell.angle_alpha   90.00
_cell.angle_beta   90.00
_cell.angle_gamma   90.00
#
_symmetry.space_group_name_H-M   'P 1'
#
loop_
_entity.id
_entity.type
_entity.pdbx_description
1 polymer ?
#
loop_
_entity_poly.entity_id
_entity_poly.type
_entity_poly.pdbx_seq_one_letter_code
_entity_poly.pdbx_strand_id
1 'polypeptide(L)'
;VSTPQSMSSSGPRSPPPALNMSSSPHAGHRASFAENMRGVPVSPRASRQPSLSQQALQDLLNNPPTKGSDPKFHGRDWRTIQVGEIVDQQLVRFVQYDTSVEEATNASTGQSIMLIESGAPNVVLLREDENSRTATGTFDYSDLNAYLLLVVGLAHPDEEDVASFDELAQKGREGKPIPLKDVKDLGKKEPLITLPKTADLTRAIEVFGSGVHRLLVTEERSTDVIGVLTQLSLVKFFWDNRQSFPQVEQLYPQLIKDLNIGSHSVYAINGDKPLTDALELMNNEGVTSLPVLDIQNNVIGNISQVDIRLLTKSTSLPLLHSSCIHFISVILSERGMNDGKDSFPVFHVNPFSTLAHTVAKLVATRSHRMWVVETSSPASSGPPTPASTPAVLVPPSPITPLPATPNPTPVSSTPPHLSAGPTPSISASAIPGASLSGRLSGVISLTDILNLFARASGLHPHDPDEARRARRRSSSSSM
;
A
#
# COMPACT_ATOMS: atom_id res chain seq x y z
N VAL A 1 -84.36 -15.37 52.84
CA VAL A 1 -84.95 -15.05 51.51
C VAL A 1 -84.04 -14.00 50.87
N SER A 2 -83.16 -14.24 49.89
CA SER A 2 -82.85 -15.42 49.08
C SER A 2 -81.47 -15.25 48.37
N THR A 3 -80.64 -16.31 48.41
CA THR A 3 -79.81 -16.92 47.32
C THR A 3 -78.49 -16.29 46.77
N PRO A 4 -77.53 -17.13 46.27
CA PRO A 4 -76.13 -17.16 46.77
C PRO A 4 -75.00 -17.38 45.69
N GLN A 5 -73.81 -17.83 46.17
CA GLN A 5 -72.65 -18.51 45.50
C GLN A 5 -71.46 -17.60 45.10
N SER A 6 -70.18 -17.90 45.35
CA SER A 6 -69.45 -19.15 45.65
C SER A 6 -68.10 -18.86 46.36
N MET A 7 -67.60 -19.81 47.18
CA MET A 7 -66.23 -19.85 47.73
C MET A 7 -65.63 -21.27 47.59
N SER A 8 -64.38 -21.36 47.14
CA SER A 8 -63.34 -22.36 47.50
C SER A 8 -62.01 -21.97 46.81
N SER A 9 -61.01 -21.45 47.53
CA SER A 9 -59.79 -22.12 48.07
C SER A 9 -59.06 -23.03 47.06
N SER A 10 -57.78 -22.86 46.70
CA SER A 10 -56.57 -22.96 47.54
C SER A 10 -55.27 -22.50 46.79
N GLY A 11 -54.28 -21.93 47.51
CA GLY A 11 -52.90 -21.61 47.01
C GLY A 11 -51.87 -22.72 47.33
N PRO A 12 -50.54 -22.48 47.54
CA PRO A 12 -49.67 -21.35 47.17
C PRO A 12 -48.23 -21.72 46.65
N ARG A 13 -47.55 -20.69 46.07
CA ARG A 13 -46.10 -20.30 46.00
C ARG A 13 -44.92 -21.31 46.01
N SER A 14 -43.98 -21.09 45.07
CA SER A 14 -42.70 -21.82 44.85
C SER A 14 -41.44 -21.06 45.33
N PRO A 15 -40.34 -21.76 45.73
CA PRO A 15 -39.01 -21.18 46.02
C PRO A 15 -37.87 -21.65 45.05
N PRO A 16 -36.61 -21.13 45.16
CA PRO A 16 -35.57 -21.12 44.10
C PRO A 16 -34.51 -22.25 44.22
N PRO A 17 -33.56 -22.40 43.25
CA PRO A 17 -32.69 -23.57 43.15
C PRO A 17 -31.31 -23.44 43.83
N ALA A 18 -30.75 -24.59 44.22
CA ALA A 18 -29.49 -24.77 44.95
C ALA A 18 -28.42 -25.55 44.15
N LEU A 19 -27.17 -25.36 44.58
CA LEU A 19 -25.90 -25.93 44.08
C LEU A 19 -25.62 -27.36 44.60
N ASN A 20 -24.85 -28.15 43.84
CA ASN A 20 -24.01 -29.29 44.30
C ASN A 20 -23.31 -29.93 43.06
N MET A 21 -22.18 -30.65 43.11
CA MET A 21 -20.96 -30.66 43.92
C MET A 21 -19.95 -31.55 43.16
N SER A 22 -18.67 -31.31 43.39
CA SER A 22 -17.49 -32.04 42.90
C SER A 22 -17.39 -33.50 43.38
N SER A 23 -16.80 -34.38 42.57
CA SER A 23 -16.25 -35.68 43.01
C SER A 23 -14.73 -35.73 42.82
N SER A 24 -14.01 -36.23 43.83
CA SER A 24 -12.57 -36.52 43.83
C SER A 24 -12.35 -37.99 44.31
N PRO A 25 -11.11 -38.48 44.52
CA PRO A 25 -10.49 -39.49 43.66
C PRO A 25 -10.15 -40.79 44.40
N HIS A 26 -10.11 -41.95 43.73
CA HIS A 26 -9.46 -43.14 44.31
C HIS A 26 -8.69 -43.97 43.27
N ALA A 27 -7.65 -44.59 43.80
CA ALA A 27 -6.41 -45.03 43.19
C ALA A 27 -6.47 -46.39 42.50
N GLY A 28 -5.51 -46.64 41.60
CA GLY A 28 -5.17 -47.99 41.15
C GLY A 28 -4.14 -47.99 40.03
N HIS A 29 -3.05 -48.72 40.25
CA HIS A 29 -2.12 -49.28 39.25
C HIS A 29 -0.90 -48.45 38.85
N ARG A 30 0.11 -48.62 39.72
CA ARG A 30 1.54 -48.71 39.43
C ARG A 30 1.78 -49.46 38.10
N ALA A 31 2.12 -48.74 37.03
CA ALA A 31 2.64 -49.32 35.79
C ALA A 31 4.11 -48.88 35.60
N SER A 32 4.93 -49.87 35.32
CA SER A 32 6.38 -49.86 35.22
C SER A 32 6.93 -48.98 34.09
N PHE A 33 8.03 -48.29 34.38
CA PHE A 33 8.80 -47.42 33.47
C PHE A 33 9.39 -48.12 32.23
N ALA A 34 9.22 -49.44 32.10
CA ALA A 34 9.79 -50.26 31.02
C ALA A 34 8.85 -50.49 29.82
N GLU A 35 7.55 -50.14 29.92
CA GLU A 35 6.58 -50.41 28.84
C GLU A 35 6.54 -49.29 27.77
N ASN A 36 7.14 -48.12 28.02
CA ASN A 36 7.02 -46.95 27.15
C ASN A 36 8.00 -46.94 25.94
N MET A 37 8.76 -48.00 25.72
CA MET A 37 9.80 -48.10 24.67
C MET A 37 9.40 -49.00 23.48
N ARG A 38 8.13 -49.44 23.39
CA ARG A 38 7.61 -50.21 22.23
C ARG A 38 6.34 -49.61 21.60
N GLY A 39 6.14 -48.31 21.75
CA GLY A 39 5.13 -47.57 20.99
C GLY A 39 5.74 -46.99 19.71
N VAL A 40 5.29 -47.45 18.54
CA VAL A 40 5.52 -46.78 17.26
C VAL A 40 5.11 -45.30 17.41
N PRO A 41 5.92 -44.30 17.00
CA PRO A 41 5.53 -42.91 17.15
C PRO A 41 4.21 -42.67 16.42
N VAL A 42 3.19 -42.25 17.18
CA VAL A 42 1.90 -41.84 16.63
C VAL A 42 2.18 -40.72 15.63
N SER A 43 1.81 -40.92 14.37
CA SER A 43 2.08 -39.95 13.31
C SER A 43 1.53 -38.56 13.73
N PRO A 44 2.18 -37.44 13.37
CA PRO A 44 1.70 -36.08 13.68
C PRO A 44 0.36 -35.72 13.02
N ARG A 45 -0.30 -36.68 12.36
CA ARG A 45 -1.53 -36.49 11.59
C ARG A 45 -2.75 -36.23 12.47
N ALA A 46 -2.69 -36.54 13.76
CA ALA A 46 -3.78 -36.32 14.72
C ALA A 46 -3.87 -34.88 15.28
N SER A 47 -2.90 -34.00 14.98
CA SER A 47 -2.91 -32.59 15.39
C SER A 47 -3.04 -31.59 14.23
N ARG A 48 -3.47 -32.06 13.05
CA ARG A 48 -3.80 -31.14 11.95
C ARG A 48 -5.06 -30.36 12.31
N GLN A 49 -4.89 -29.05 12.50
CA GLN A 49 -5.98 -28.07 12.47
C GLN A 49 -6.84 -28.35 11.23
N PRO A 50 -8.18 -28.36 11.33
CA PRO A 50 -9.04 -28.56 10.17
C PRO A 50 -8.74 -27.47 9.14
N SER A 51 -8.37 -27.86 7.92
CA SER A 51 -8.23 -26.93 6.80
C SER A 51 -9.60 -26.29 6.53
N LEU A 52 -9.64 -24.96 6.35
CA LEU A 52 -10.85 -24.27 5.92
C LEU A 52 -11.42 -24.95 4.66
N SER A 53 -12.74 -25.13 4.61
CA SER A 53 -13.41 -25.51 3.37
C SER A 53 -13.22 -24.41 2.33
N GLN A 54 -13.28 -24.76 1.03
CA GLN A 54 -13.24 -23.75 -0.04
C GLN A 54 -14.33 -22.69 0.16
N GLN A 55 -15.51 -23.08 0.64
CA GLN A 55 -16.61 -22.16 0.93
C GLN A 55 -16.25 -21.20 2.08
N ALA A 56 -15.74 -21.71 3.20
CA ALA A 56 -15.33 -20.88 4.32
C ALA A 56 -14.21 -19.90 3.93
N LEU A 57 -13.30 -20.32 3.04
CA LEU A 57 -12.24 -19.46 2.52
C LEU A 57 -12.82 -18.36 1.63
N GLN A 58 -13.76 -18.71 0.75
CA GLN A 58 -14.44 -17.75 -0.11
C GLN A 58 -15.25 -16.74 0.71
N ASP A 59 -15.94 -17.19 1.76
CA ASP A 59 -16.71 -16.33 2.66
C ASP A 59 -15.79 -15.36 3.42
N LEU A 60 -14.63 -15.83 3.88
CA LEU A 60 -13.61 -14.99 4.53
C LEU A 60 -13.01 -13.97 3.57
N LEU A 61 -12.76 -14.34 2.31
CA LEU A 61 -12.30 -13.40 1.28
C LEU A 61 -13.38 -12.35 0.96
N ASN A 62 -14.64 -12.78 0.87
CA ASN A 62 -15.76 -11.89 0.56
C ASN A 62 -16.09 -10.93 1.70
N ASN A 63 -15.90 -11.37 2.96
CA ASN A 63 -16.15 -10.58 4.16
C ASN A 63 -14.96 -10.66 5.13
N PRO A 64 -13.87 -9.92 4.85
CA PRO A 64 -12.69 -9.95 5.71
C PRO A 64 -13.00 -9.46 7.13
N PRO A 65 -12.45 -10.10 8.18
CA PRO A 65 -12.66 -9.67 9.56
C PRO A 65 -12.00 -8.32 9.84
N THR A 66 -12.55 -7.56 10.78
CA THR A 66 -11.97 -6.30 11.25
C THR A 66 -11.88 -6.25 12.76
N LYS A 67 -11.11 -5.28 13.27
CA LYS A 67 -10.77 -5.13 14.70
C LYS A 67 -11.93 -4.65 15.60
N GLY A 68 -13.16 -4.61 15.08
CA GLY A 68 -14.33 -4.02 15.75
C GLY A 68 -14.44 -2.51 15.54
N SER A 69 -15.66 -1.99 15.63
CA SER A 69 -15.97 -0.56 15.50
C SER A 69 -15.71 0.17 16.81
N ASP A 70 -15.23 1.41 16.73
CA ASP A 70 -15.06 2.25 17.92
C ASP A 70 -16.45 2.63 18.48
N PRO A 71 -16.74 2.34 19.77
CA PRO A 71 -18.02 2.67 20.40
C PRO A 71 -18.42 4.14 20.27
N LYS A 72 -17.46 5.06 20.11
CA LYS A 72 -17.70 6.49 19.92
C LYS A 72 -18.58 6.81 18.70
N PHE A 73 -18.54 5.97 17.66
CA PHE A 73 -19.22 6.25 16.40
C PHE A 73 -20.51 5.44 16.21
N HIS A 74 -20.84 4.52 17.12
CA HIS A 74 -22.05 3.71 17.02
C HIS A 74 -23.32 4.56 16.95
N GLY A 75 -24.13 4.34 15.91
CA GLY A 75 -25.40 5.04 15.71
C GLY A 75 -25.27 6.52 15.29
N ARG A 76 -24.05 7.04 15.10
CA ARG A 76 -23.83 8.38 14.55
C ARG A 76 -23.91 8.36 13.03
N ASP A 77 -24.47 9.42 12.47
CA ASP A 77 -24.34 9.68 11.04
C ASP A 77 -22.92 10.18 10.75
N TRP A 78 -22.19 9.44 9.91
CA TRP A 78 -20.82 9.79 9.56
C TRP A 78 -20.69 11.20 8.97
N ARG A 79 -21.76 11.71 8.33
CA ARG A 79 -21.82 13.05 7.75
C ARG A 79 -21.71 14.17 8.79
N THR A 80 -21.94 13.85 10.06
CA THR A 80 -21.85 14.79 11.20
C THR A 80 -20.59 14.61 12.04
N ILE A 81 -19.72 13.68 11.64
CA ILE A 81 -18.43 13.47 12.30
C ILE A 81 -17.49 14.57 11.82
N GLN A 82 -16.78 15.19 12.75
CA GLN A 82 -15.87 16.27 12.40
C GLN A 82 -14.48 15.72 12.03
N VAL A 83 -13.78 16.38 11.11
CA VAL A 83 -12.44 15.97 10.67
C VAL A 83 -11.44 15.92 11.82
N GLY A 84 -11.59 16.80 12.82
CA GLY A 84 -10.78 16.81 14.04
C GLY A 84 -10.92 15.56 14.89
N GLU A 85 -12.02 14.80 14.76
CA GLU A 85 -12.27 13.58 15.54
C GLU A 85 -11.49 12.35 15.06
N ILE A 86 -10.93 12.41 13.85
CA ILE A 86 -10.31 11.26 13.17
C ILE A 86 -8.84 11.49 12.78
N VAL A 87 -8.29 12.66 13.09
CA VAL A 87 -6.87 12.98 12.88
C VAL A 87 -6.08 12.85 14.17
N ASP A 88 -4.79 12.58 14.03
CA ASP A 88 -3.86 12.46 15.15
C ASP A 88 -2.80 13.55 15.05
N GLN A 89 -2.69 14.35 16.11
CA GLN A 89 -1.73 15.45 16.21
C GLN A 89 -0.28 14.96 16.29
N GLN A 90 -0.05 13.75 16.80
CA GLN A 90 1.30 13.17 16.90
C GLN A 90 1.89 12.84 15.53
N LEU A 91 1.05 12.74 14.51
CA LEU A 91 1.44 12.48 13.13
C LEU A 91 1.82 13.76 12.36
N VAL A 92 1.57 14.94 12.93
CA VAL A 92 1.96 16.23 12.33
C VAL A 92 3.42 16.49 12.57
N ARG A 93 4.19 16.65 11.48
CA ARG A 93 5.64 16.84 11.52
C ARG A 93 6.01 18.04 10.68
N PHE A 94 6.87 18.89 11.23
CA PHE A 94 7.30 20.11 10.58
C PHE A 94 8.80 20.11 10.33
N VAL A 95 9.18 20.69 9.20
CA VAL A 95 10.56 20.95 8.78
C VAL A 95 10.67 22.37 8.26
N GLN A 96 11.83 22.99 8.48
CA GLN A 96 12.12 24.32 7.95
C GLN A 96 12.68 24.23 6.53
N TYR A 97 12.49 25.28 5.75
CA TYR A 97 12.91 25.30 4.34
C TYR A 97 14.42 25.19 4.10
N ASP A 98 15.23 25.55 5.10
CA ASP A 98 16.69 25.45 5.11
C ASP A 98 17.21 24.03 5.38
N THR A 99 16.36 23.13 5.86
CA THR A 99 16.69 21.71 6.05
C THR A 99 17.00 21.07 4.69
N SER A 100 18.03 20.22 4.65
CA SER A 100 18.42 19.54 3.41
C SER A 100 17.42 18.44 3.01
N VAL A 101 17.33 18.12 1.72
CA VAL A 101 16.52 17.01 1.20
C VAL A 101 16.91 15.69 1.88
N GLU A 102 18.21 15.45 2.07
CA GLU A 102 18.73 14.25 2.71
C GLU A 102 18.27 14.15 4.17
N GLU A 103 18.32 15.24 4.93
CA GLU A 103 17.88 15.32 6.32
C GLU A 103 16.34 15.24 6.47
N ALA A 104 15.61 15.85 5.53
CA ALA A 104 14.15 15.73 5.45
C ALA A 104 13.69 14.31 5.07
N THR A 105 14.58 13.51 4.49
CA THR A 105 14.29 12.14 4.03
C THR A 105 14.78 11.09 5.03
N ASN A 106 16.01 11.21 5.51
CA ASN A 106 16.73 10.27 6.37
C ASN A 106 16.94 10.87 7.77
N ALA A 107 16.82 10.05 8.83
CA ALA A 107 16.87 10.51 10.22
C ALA A 107 18.29 10.80 10.78
N SER A 108 19.23 11.32 9.98
CA SER A 108 20.64 11.30 10.34
C SER A 108 21.10 12.33 11.39
N THR A 109 20.26 13.29 11.82
CA THR A 109 20.77 14.45 12.57
C THR A 109 20.07 14.71 13.89
N GLY A 110 19.91 13.73 14.79
CA GLY A 110 19.58 13.96 16.22
C GLY A 110 18.25 14.66 16.54
N GLN A 111 17.53 15.14 15.52
CA GLN A 111 16.19 15.66 15.52
C GLN A 111 15.29 14.69 14.76
N SER A 112 14.06 14.57 15.22
CA SER A 112 13.14 13.48 14.89
C SER A 112 12.94 13.27 13.39
N ILE A 113 13.38 12.11 12.90
CA ILE A 113 12.62 11.17 12.04
C ILE A 113 11.58 11.85 11.13
N MET A 114 11.92 12.08 9.85
CA MET A 114 11.14 12.97 8.98
C MET A 114 10.17 12.26 8.01
N LEU A 115 10.64 11.63 6.92
CA LEU A 115 9.75 11.02 5.91
C LEU A 115 9.75 9.48 5.88
N ILE A 116 10.93 8.83 5.89
CA ILE A 116 11.03 7.37 5.70
C ILE A 116 10.65 6.58 6.96
N GLU A 117 11.26 6.92 8.10
CA GLU A 117 11.11 6.16 9.34
C GLU A 117 9.77 6.42 10.04
N SER A 118 9.16 7.57 9.74
CA SER A 118 8.00 8.09 10.45
C SER A 118 6.68 7.48 9.98
N GLY A 119 6.68 6.80 8.83
CA GLY A 119 5.52 6.15 8.24
C GLY A 119 4.39 7.12 7.88
N ALA A 120 3.14 6.63 7.94
CA ALA A 120 1.95 7.45 7.67
C ALA A 120 2.00 8.78 8.46
N PRO A 121 1.65 9.92 7.84
CA PRO A 121 0.94 10.10 6.57
C PRO A 121 1.85 10.16 5.32
N ASN A 122 3.13 9.78 5.40
CA ASN A 122 4.10 9.84 4.29
C ASN A 122 4.29 11.27 3.72
N VAL A 123 4.24 12.27 4.61
CA VAL A 123 4.46 13.69 4.28
C VAL A 123 5.03 14.43 5.48
N VAL A 124 5.85 15.43 5.20
CA VAL A 124 6.33 16.42 6.16
C VAL A 124 5.83 17.81 5.77
N LEU A 125 5.43 18.62 6.75
CA LEU A 125 4.94 19.97 6.53
C LEU A 125 6.09 20.98 6.57
N LEU A 126 6.08 21.94 5.67
CA LEU A 126 7.08 22.99 5.60
C LEU A 126 6.61 24.24 6.33
N ARG A 127 7.48 24.81 7.15
CA ARG A 127 7.24 26.06 7.90
C ARG A 127 8.39 27.02 7.72
N GLU A 128 8.11 28.30 7.89
CA GLU A 128 9.13 29.36 7.86
C GLU A 128 9.89 29.39 9.19
N ASP A 129 9.18 29.47 10.31
CA ASP A 129 9.76 29.60 11.64
C ASP A 129 9.67 28.32 12.47
N GLU A 130 10.68 28.02 13.28
CA GLU A 130 10.72 26.83 14.16
C GLU A 130 9.59 26.81 15.22
N ASN A 131 9.06 27.98 15.58
CA ASN A 131 7.97 28.09 16.54
C ASN A 131 6.58 28.08 15.87
N SER A 132 6.52 28.20 14.55
CA SER A 132 5.27 28.20 13.81
C SER A 132 4.72 26.78 13.66
N ARG A 133 3.40 26.65 13.82
CA ARG A 133 2.63 25.46 13.47
C ARG A 133 1.77 25.67 12.23
N THR A 134 2.06 26.72 11.47
CA THR A 134 1.46 26.99 10.18
C THR A 134 2.24 26.27 9.09
N ALA A 135 1.55 25.46 8.29
CA ALA A 135 2.15 24.84 7.11
C ALA A 135 2.03 25.77 5.92
N THR A 136 3.16 26.03 5.25
CA THR A 136 3.24 26.84 4.02
C THR A 136 3.56 25.99 2.78
N GLY A 137 3.86 24.71 2.98
CA GLY A 137 4.15 23.74 1.93
C GLY A 137 4.23 22.33 2.48
N THR A 138 4.52 21.37 1.60
CA THR A 138 4.74 19.97 1.96
C THR A 138 5.94 19.42 1.24
N PHE A 139 6.55 18.40 1.84
CA PHE A 139 7.55 17.54 1.22
C PHE A 139 7.15 16.07 1.39
N ASP A 140 7.08 15.33 0.27
CA ASP A 140 6.71 13.92 0.25
C ASP A 140 7.51 13.08 -0.78
N TYR A 141 7.07 11.84 -1.02
CA TYR A 141 7.71 10.95 -1.97
C TYR A 141 7.58 11.36 -3.44
N SER A 142 6.58 12.17 -3.81
CA SER A 142 6.47 12.75 -5.15
C SER A 142 7.52 13.84 -5.35
N ASP A 143 7.73 14.70 -4.35
CA ASP A 143 8.80 15.70 -4.36
C ASP A 143 10.18 15.02 -4.42
N LEU A 144 10.37 13.96 -3.63
CA LEU A 144 11.59 13.15 -3.65
C LEU A 144 11.82 12.46 -5.01
N ASN A 145 10.76 12.01 -5.69
CA ASN A 145 10.86 11.47 -7.05
C ASN A 145 11.38 12.52 -8.03
N ALA A 146 10.78 13.71 -8.00
CA ALA A 146 11.12 14.79 -8.90
C ALA A 146 12.57 15.25 -8.66
N TYR A 147 13.00 15.32 -7.40
CA TYR A 147 14.40 15.56 -7.01
C TYR A 147 15.34 14.50 -7.58
N LEU A 148 15.01 13.22 -7.43
CA LEU A 148 15.83 12.12 -7.93
C LEU A 148 15.96 12.16 -9.46
N LEU A 149 14.87 12.40 -10.18
CA LEU A 149 14.88 12.54 -11.64
C LEU A 149 15.74 13.72 -12.10
N LEU A 150 15.71 14.84 -11.38
CA LEU A 150 16.57 15.99 -11.65
C LEU A 150 18.06 15.67 -11.47
N VAL A 151 18.43 15.05 -10.35
CA VAL A 151 19.83 14.70 -10.05
C VAL A 151 20.41 13.74 -11.10
N VAL A 152 19.59 12.78 -11.56
CA VAL A 152 19.96 11.78 -12.58
C VAL A 152 19.95 12.38 -14.00
N GLY A 153 19.45 13.60 -14.18
CA GLY A 153 19.43 14.31 -15.47
C GLY A 153 18.29 13.86 -16.40
N LEU A 154 17.19 13.38 -15.81
CA LEU A 154 16.00 12.90 -16.53
C LEU A 154 14.83 13.88 -16.46
N ALA A 155 14.78 14.74 -15.44
CA ALA A 155 13.86 15.86 -15.39
C ALA A 155 14.50 17.11 -15.99
N HIS A 156 13.84 17.70 -16.98
CA HIS A 156 14.17 19.01 -17.54
C HIS A 156 13.13 20.00 -17.04
N PRO A 157 13.52 21.07 -16.34
CA PRO A 157 12.61 22.13 -15.94
C PRO A 157 12.15 22.94 -17.15
N ASP A 158 11.10 23.73 -16.97
CA ASP A 158 10.64 24.69 -17.97
C ASP A 158 11.77 25.67 -18.36
N GLU A 159 11.74 26.16 -19.60
CA GLU A 159 12.84 26.93 -20.23
C GLU A 159 13.30 28.16 -19.43
N GLU A 160 12.46 28.68 -18.53
CA GLU A 160 12.74 29.89 -17.74
C GLU A 160 13.75 29.65 -16.58
N ASP A 161 13.92 28.40 -16.11
CA ASP A 161 14.71 28.10 -14.89
C ASP A 161 15.89 27.13 -15.09
N VAL A 162 16.18 26.72 -16.33
CA VAL A 162 17.14 25.66 -16.67
C VAL A 162 18.51 25.82 -15.99
N ALA A 163 19.07 27.04 -15.96
CA ALA A 163 20.39 27.29 -15.38
C ALA A 163 20.45 27.09 -13.85
N SER A 164 19.37 27.43 -13.14
CA SER A 164 19.27 27.24 -11.68
C SER A 164 19.19 25.75 -11.34
N PHE A 165 18.42 25.01 -12.12
CA PHE A 165 18.24 23.57 -11.94
C PHE A 165 19.45 22.74 -12.38
N ASP A 166 20.21 23.17 -13.39
CA ASP A 166 21.48 22.54 -13.76
C ASP A 166 22.51 22.62 -12.63
N GLU A 167 22.60 23.78 -11.97
CA GLU A 167 23.45 23.96 -10.78
C GLU A 167 22.99 23.06 -9.64
N LEU A 168 21.67 22.95 -9.42
CA LEU A 168 21.09 22.09 -8.41
C LEU A 168 21.34 20.60 -8.68
N ALA A 169 21.18 20.17 -9.93
CA ALA A 169 21.49 18.81 -10.37
C ALA A 169 22.99 18.50 -10.19
N GLN A 170 23.87 19.45 -10.50
CA GLN A 170 25.30 19.31 -10.25
C GLN A 170 25.61 19.17 -8.76
N LYS A 171 25.05 20.03 -7.90
CA LYS A 171 25.20 19.92 -6.43
C LYS A 171 24.75 18.57 -5.91
N GLY A 172 23.62 18.07 -6.41
CA GLY A 172 23.08 16.76 -6.01
C GLY A 172 23.99 15.60 -6.42
N ARG A 173 24.54 15.65 -7.65
CA ARG A 173 25.53 14.65 -8.12
C ARG A 173 26.85 14.69 -7.34
N GLU A 174 27.25 15.86 -6.87
CA GLU A 174 28.41 16.06 -6.01
C GLU A 174 28.15 15.67 -4.54
N GLY A 175 26.91 15.32 -4.18
CA GLY A 175 26.53 14.98 -2.79
C GLY A 175 26.54 16.19 -1.85
N LYS A 176 26.37 17.40 -2.39
CA LYS A 176 26.26 18.62 -1.57
C LYS A 176 24.83 18.72 -1.02
N PRO A 177 24.66 19.14 0.25
CA PRO A 177 23.32 19.35 0.82
C PRO A 177 22.53 20.38 0.00
N ILE A 178 21.33 19.99 -0.42
CA ILE A 178 20.38 20.85 -1.13
C ILE A 178 19.21 21.16 -0.19
N PRO A 179 18.96 22.43 0.16
CA PRO A 179 17.86 22.79 1.05
C PRO A 179 16.50 22.68 0.35
N LEU A 180 15.45 22.41 1.13
CA LEU A 180 14.10 22.21 0.62
C LEU A 180 13.51 23.42 -0.12
N LYS A 181 13.92 24.65 0.22
CA LYS A 181 13.54 25.85 -0.53
C LYS A 181 13.93 25.79 -2.00
N ASP A 182 15.07 25.17 -2.33
CA ASP A 182 15.61 25.16 -3.69
C ASP A 182 14.93 24.08 -4.56
N VAL A 183 14.21 23.14 -3.94
CA VAL A 183 13.42 22.09 -4.61
C VAL A 183 11.91 22.28 -4.41
N LYS A 184 11.50 23.42 -3.84
CA LYS A 184 10.09 23.69 -3.49
C LYS A 184 9.20 23.70 -4.74
N ASP A 185 9.71 24.15 -5.87
CA ASP A 185 8.93 24.30 -7.10
C ASP A 185 9.19 23.16 -8.08
N LEU A 186 9.85 22.09 -7.62
CA LEU A 186 10.17 20.93 -8.45
C LEU A 186 8.96 20.01 -8.59
N GLY A 187 8.55 19.76 -9.84
CA GLY A 187 7.44 18.87 -10.17
C GLY A 187 6.06 19.47 -9.89
N LYS A 188 5.02 18.67 -10.13
CA LYS A 188 3.62 19.11 -10.00
C LYS A 188 3.16 19.00 -8.55
N LYS A 189 2.88 20.14 -7.91
CA LYS A 189 2.40 20.17 -6.52
C LYS A 189 0.89 20.01 -6.43
N GLU A 190 0.47 19.20 -5.47
CA GLU A 190 -0.92 19.19 -5.04
C GLU A 190 -1.26 20.48 -4.30
N PRO A 191 -2.48 21.02 -4.48
CA PRO A 191 -2.89 22.21 -3.77
C PRO A 191 -2.93 21.95 -2.26
N LEU A 192 -2.40 22.89 -1.48
CA LEU A 192 -2.43 22.83 -0.02
C LEU A 192 -3.83 23.22 0.48
N ILE A 193 -4.68 22.22 0.73
CA ILE A 193 -6.04 22.46 1.21
C ILE A 193 -6.13 22.26 2.73
N THR A 194 -6.70 23.24 3.41
CA THR A 194 -6.91 23.25 4.87
C THR A 194 -8.40 23.20 5.21
N LEU A 195 -8.77 22.44 6.24
CA LEU A 195 -10.10 22.47 6.86
C LEU A 195 -9.98 22.75 8.37
N PRO A 196 -10.90 23.52 8.97
CA PRO A 196 -10.95 23.66 10.42
C PRO A 196 -11.36 22.32 11.04
N LYS A 197 -10.92 22.05 12.27
CA LYS A 197 -11.20 20.79 12.99
C LYS A 197 -12.68 20.49 13.17
N THR A 198 -13.51 21.52 13.15
CA THR A 198 -14.98 21.47 13.29
C THR A 198 -15.71 21.14 11.98
N ALA A 199 -15.01 21.15 10.84
CA ALA A 199 -15.61 20.79 9.55
C ALA A 199 -16.02 19.32 9.52
N ASP A 200 -17.15 19.03 8.87
CA ASP A 200 -17.68 17.68 8.74
C ASP A 200 -16.91 16.83 7.72
N LEU A 201 -16.98 15.50 7.87
CA LEU A 201 -16.38 14.55 6.93
C LEU A 201 -16.95 14.67 5.50
N THR A 202 -18.16 15.20 5.34
CA THR A 202 -18.75 15.51 4.02
C THR A 202 -17.82 16.41 3.21
N ARG A 203 -17.29 17.45 3.85
CA ARG A 203 -16.38 18.40 3.20
C ARG A 203 -15.05 17.76 2.85
N ALA A 204 -14.54 16.89 3.71
CA ALA A 204 -13.31 16.14 3.43
C ALA A 204 -13.47 15.23 2.21
N ILE A 205 -14.60 14.51 2.10
CA ILE A 205 -14.86 13.64 0.93
C ILE A 205 -15.03 14.45 -0.35
N GLU A 206 -15.69 15.61 -0.32
CA GLU A 206 -15.79 16.49 -1.48
C GLU A 206 -14.41 16.90 -2.01
N VAL A 207 -13.51 17.31 -1.12
CA VAL A 207 -12.15 17.68 -1.51
C VAL A 207 -11.39 16.48 -2.05
N PHE A 208 -11.43 15.33 -1.37
CA PHE A 208 -10.79 14.12 -1.87
C PHE A 208 -11.37 13.63 -3.20
N GLY A 209 -12.67 13.84 -3.42
CA GLY A 209 -13.37 13.54 -4.66
C GLY A 209 -12.90 14.37 -5.85
N SER A 210 -12.34 15.55 -5.61
CA SER A 210 -11.72 16.41 -6.64
C SER A 210 -10.30 15.97 -7.05
N GLY A 211 -9.76 14.92 -6.42
CA GLY A 211 -8.45 14.35 -6.76
C GLY A 211 -7.28 14.81 -5.89
N VAL A 212 -7.54 15.63 -4.86
CA VAL A 212 -6.57 15.95 -3.81
C VAL A 212 -6.32 14.71 -2.96
N HIS A 213 -5.06 14.39 -2.61
CA HIS A 213 -4.75 13.18 -1.84
C HIS A 213 -4.68 13.42 -0.33
N ARG A 214 -4.49 14.68 0.11
CA ARG A 214 -4.35 15.07 1.53
C ARG A 214 -5.01 16.39 1.89
N LEU A 215 -5.42 16.50 3.15
CA LEU A 215 -6.03 17.66 3.77
C LEU A 215 -5.30 17.99 5.07
N LEU A 216 -5.00 19.26 5.30
CA LEU A 216 -4.51 19.71 6.59
C LEU A 216 -5.69 20.10 7.48
N VAL A 217 -5.72 19.59 8.70
CA VAL A 217 -6.72 19.95 9.70
C VAL A 217 -6.13 20.99 10.63
N THR A 218 -6.82 22.12 10.77
CA THR A 218 -6.37 23.29 11.52
C THR A 218 -7.22 23.53 12.76
N GLU A 219 -6.65 24.18 13.76
CA GLU A 219 -7.40 24.65 14.93
C GLU A 219 -8.43 25.72 14.53
N GLU A 220 -9.53 25.80 15.27
CA GLU A 220 -10.63 26.72 15.01
C GLU A 220 -10.12 28.18 15.04
N ARG A 221 -10.35 28.93 13.95
CA ARG A 221 -9.89 30.33 13.78
C ARG A 221 -8.37 30.52 13.88
N SER A 222 -7.58 29.46 13.72
CA SER A 222 -6.12 29.51 13.65
C SER A 222 -5.63 28.89 12.33
N THR A 223 -4.36 29.10 12.01
CA THR A 223 -3.66 28.39 10.92
C THR A 223 -2.81 27.23 11.44
N ASP A 224 -2.84 26.99 12.75
CA ASP A 224 -2.11 25.90 13.40
C ASP A 224 -2.64 24.55 12.94
N VAL A 225 -1.77 23.76 12.31
CA VAL A 225 -2.11 22.42 11.86
C VAL A 225 -2.07 21.46 13.04
N ILE A 226 -3.19 20.78 13.26
CA ILE A 226 -3.37 19.77 14.32
C ILE A 226 -3.49 18.34 13.77
N GLY A 227 -3.56 18.17 12.45
CA GLY A 227 -3.66 16.85 11.83
C GLY A 227 -3.46 16.87 10.33
N VAL A 228 -3.09 15.73 9.77
CA VAL A 228 -3.09 15.48 8.32
C VAL A 228 -4.06 14.33 8.04
N LEU A 229 -5.11 14.61 7.27
CA LEU A 229 -6.05 13.61 6.82
C LEU A 229 -5.69 13.19 5.39
N THR A 230 -5.59 11.88 5.15
CA THR A 230 -5.34 11.30 3.82
C THR A 230 -6.55 10.52 3.33
N GLN A 231 -6.64 10.28 2.03
CA GLN A 231 -7.67 9.40 1.47
C GLN A 231 -7.63 8.00 2.11
N LEU A 232 -6.44 7.44 2.33
CA LEU A 232 -6.28 6.08 2.87
C LEU A 232 -6.72 6.03 4.33
N SER A 233 -6.38 7.04 5.15
CA SER A 233 -6.82 7.09 6.54
C SER A 233 -8.34 7.23 6.65
N LEU A 234 -8.98 7.98 5.73
CA LEU A 234 -10.43 8.10 5.72
C LEU A 234 -11.12 6.80 5.25
N VAL A 235 -10.62 6.15 4.21
CA VAL A 235 -11.12 4.83 3.78
C VAL A 235 -10.95 3.79 4.90
N LYS A 236 -9.80 3.79 5.59
CA LYS A 236 -9.55 2.95 6.75
C LYS A 236 -10.52 3.24 7.88
N PHE A 237 -10.84 4.50 8.15
CA PHE A 237 -11.84 4.90 9.14
C PHE A 237 -13.22 4.30 8.83
N PHE A 238 -13.68 4.39 7.57
CA PHE A 238 -14.93 3.75 7.14
C PHE A 238 -14.89 2.21 7.22
N TRP A 239 -13.73 1.62 6.93
CA TRP A 239 -13.55 0.17 6.98
C TRP A 239 -13.59 -0.38 8.42
N ASP A 240 -12.85 0.27 9.31
CA ASP A 240 -12.75 -0.09 10.73
C ASP A 240 -14.10 0.12 11.44
N ASN A 241 -14.84 1.18 11.08
CA ASN A 241 -16.13 1.54 11.70
C ASN A 241 -17.35 1.18 10.84
N ARG A 242 -17.25 0.26 9.86
CA ARG A 242 -18.35 0.01 8.90
C ARG A 242 -19.69 -0.31 9.54
N GLN A 243 -19.69 -1.01 10.67
CA GLN A 243 -20.91 -1.39 11.42
C GLN A 243 -21.65 -0.17 11.99
N SER A 244 -20.94 0.95 12.16
CA SER A 244 -21.54 2.22 12.58
C SER A 244 -22.29 2.92 11.45
N PHE A 245 -22.01 2.58 10.19
CA PHE A 245 -22.42 3.37 9.01
C PHE A 245 -23.22 2.50 8.01
N PRO A 246 -24.51 2.23 8.26
CA PRO A 246 -25.33 1.31 7.45
C PRO A 246 -25.34 1.62 5.95
N GLN A 247 -25.35 2.92 5.58
CA GLN A 247 -25.34 3.38 4.18
C GLN A 247 -24.07 2.97 3.42
N VAL A 248 -22.94 2.90 4.12
CA VAL A 248 -21.66 2.42 3.59
C VAL A 248 -21.58 0.90 3.72
N GLU A 249 -22.09 0.34 4.81
CA GLU A 249 -22.05 -1.10 5.09
C GLU A 249 -22.70 -1.93 3.98
N GLN A 250 -23.87 -1.49 3.49
CA GLN A 250 -24.61 -2.16 2.41
C GLN A 250 -23.85 -2.25 1.07
N LEU A 251 -22.80 -1.45 0.89
CA LEU A 251 -21.98 -1.47 -0.33
C LEU A 251 -20.93 -2.59 -0.30
N TYR A 252 -20.43 -2.96 0.88
CA TYR A 252 -19.31 -3.89 1.01
C TYR A 252 -19.56 -5.26 0.37
N PRO A 253 -20.76 -5.87 0.48
CA PRO A 253 -21.06 -7.15 -0.17
C PRO A 253 -21.20 -7.07 -1.70
N GLN A 254 -21.34 -5.88 -2.27
CA GLN A 254 -21.54 -5.71 -3.71
C GLN A 254 -20.26 -6.01 -4.49
N LEU A 255 -20.43 -6.52 -5.71
CA LEU A 255 -19.31 -6.87 -6.58
C LEU A 255 -18.77 -5.63 -7.28
N ILE A 256 -17.46 -5.59 -7.51
CA ILE A 256 -16.79 -4.50 -8.23
C ILE A 256 -17.46 -4.19 -9.57
N LYS A 257 -17.80 -5.22 -10.35
CA LYS A 257 -18.45 -5.05 -11.67
C LYS A 257 -19.82 -4.36 -11.61
N ASP A 258 -20.51 -4.42 -10.47
CA ASP A 258 -21.87 -3.90 -10.31
C ASP A 258 -21.88 -2.48 -9.71
N LEU A 259 -20.72 -2.00 -9.24
CA LEU A 259 -20.57 -0.71 -8.56
C LEU A 259 -20.26 0.47 -9.50
N ASN A 260 -19.94 0.19 -10.78
CA ASN A 260 -19.54 1.19 -11.78
C ASN A 260 -18.45 2.15 -11.24
N ILE A 261 -17.43 1.59 -10.58
CA ILE A 261 -16.28 2.33 -10.05
C ILE A 261 -14.99 1.94 -10.75
N GLY A 262 -14.01 2.85 -10.70
CA GLY A 262 -12.70 2.65 -11.31
C GLY A 262 -12.62 3.18 -12.74
N SER A 263 -11.50 2.93 -13.40
CA SER A 263 -11.24 3.34 -14.78
C SER A 263 -10.55 2.22 -15.55
N HIS A 264 -10.84 2.13 -16.85
CA HIS A 264 -10.14 1.23 -17.78
C HIS A 264 -8.85 1.83 -18.33
N SER A 265 -8.64 3.14 -18.17
CA SER A 265 -7.42 3.82 -18.61
C SER A 265 -6.38 3.74 -17.51
N VAL A 266 -5.47 2.77 -17.62
CA VAL A 266 -4.43 2.50 -16.63
C VAL A 266 -3.06 2.78 -17.24
N TYR A 267 -2.27 3.64 -16.59
CA TYR A 267 -0.84 3.74 -16.88
C TYR A 267 -0.14 2.52 -16.28
N ALA A 268 0.64 1.83 -17.09
CA ALA A 268 1.33 0.61 -16.72
C ALA A 268 2.75 0.61 -17.29
N ILE A 269 3.63 -0.15 -16.66
CA ILE A 269 5.01 -0.30 -17.10
C ILE A 269 5.31 -1.78 -17.36
N ASN A 270 5.97 -2.09 -18.48
CA ASN A 270 6.47 -3.44 -18.70
C ASN A 270 7.66 -3.72 -17.77
N GLY A 271 7.70 -4.92 -17.21
CA GLY A 271 8.67 -5.32 -16.20
C GLY A 271 10.13 -5.32 -16.65
N ASP A 272 10.39 -5.45 -17.95
CA ASP A 272 11.74 -5.45 -18.52
C ASP A 272 12.27 -4.03 -18.76
N LYS A 273 11.41 -3.00 -18.67
CA LYS A 273 11.84 -1.60 -18.81
C LYS A 273 12.67 -1.13 -17.61
N PRO A 274 13.60 -0.19 -17.82
CA PRO A 274 14.34 0.45 -16.74
C PRO A 274 13.42 1.08 -15.69
N LEU A 275 13.88 1.12 -14.44
CA LEU A 275 13.15 1.78 -13.35
C LEU A 275 12.96 3.28 -13.61
N THR A 276 13.90 3.93 -14.28
CA THR A 276 13.78 5.34 -14.69
C THR A 276 12.51 5.63 -15.48
N ASP A 277 12.15 4.78 -16.46
CA ASP A 277 10.90 4.93 -17.22
C ASP A 277 9.66 4.92 -16.30
N ALA A 278 9.67 4.09 -15.26
CA ALA A 278 8.57 4.02 -14.30
C ALA A 278 8.49 5.27 -13.44
N LEU A 279 9.63 5.78 -12.95
CA LEU A 279 9.72 6.99 -12.12
C LEU A 279 9.30 8.23 -12.91
N GLU A 280 9.76 8.36 -14.16
CA GLU A 280 9.35 9.42 -15.08
C GLU A 280 7.86 9.36 -15.38
N LEU A 281 7.33 8.17 -15.72
CA LEU A 281 5.91 7.99 -15.98
C LEU A 281 5.05 8.37 -14.77
N MET A 282 5.48 8.01 -13.55
CA MET A 282 4.81 8.41 -12.32
C MET A 282 4.83 9.92 -12.10
N ASN A 283 5.96 10.57 -12.33
CA ASN A 283 6.13 12.01 -12.18
C ASN A 283 5.30 12.80 -13.20
N ASN A 284 5.42 12.45 -14.48
CA ASN A 284 4.84 13.20 -15.59
C ASN A 284 3.30 13.10 -15.58
N GLU A 285 2.78 11.91 -15.29
CA GLU A 285 1.33 11.65 -15.24
C GLU A 285 0.71 11.93 -13.86
N GLY A 286 1.53 12.28 -12.86
CA GLY A 286 1.07 12.53 -11.49
C GLY A 286 0.37 11.33 -10.86
N VAL A 287 0.86 10.12 -11.14
CA VAL A 287 0.31 8.86 -10.61
C VAL A 287 1.17 8.33 -9.47
N THR A 288 0.51 7.98 -8.36
CA THR A 288 1.16 7.54 -7.12
C THR A 288 1.74 6.13 -7.17
N SER A 289 1.33 5.33 -8.16
CA SER A 289 1.79 3.96 -8.36
C SER A 289 1.47 3.45 -9.77
N LEU A 290 2.23 2.45 -10.20
CA LEU A 290 2.09 1.76 -11.49
C LEU A 290 2.01 0.23 -11.27
N PRO A 291 1.12 -0.47 -12.00
CA PRO A 291 1.22 -1.91 -12.15
C PRO A 291 2.41 -2.22 -13.05
N VAL A 292 3.20 -3.22 -12.64
CA VAL A 292 4.25 -3.79 -13.47
C VAL A 292 3.68 -5.01 -14.18
N LEU A 293 3.88 -5.05 -15.50
CA LEU A 293 3.30 -6.07 -16.37
C LEU A 293 4.36 -6.99 -16.96
N ASP A 294 4.01 -8.26 -17.17
CA ASP A 294 4.78 -9.13 -18.04
C ASP A 294 4.49 -8.86 -19.54
N ILE A 295 5.12 -9.65 -20.42
CA ILE A 295 4.93 -9.59 -21.88
C ILE A 295 3.49 -9.92 -22.30
N GLN A 296 2.75 -10.67 -21.48
CA GLN A 296 1.36 -11.07 -21.72
C GLN A 296 0.34 -10.07 -21.16
N ASN A 297 0.78 -8.95 -20.59
CA ASN A 297 -0.02 -7.96 -19.88
C ASN A 297 -0.65 -8.45 -18.57
N ASN A 298 -0.09 -9.49 -17.95
CA ASN A 298 -0.46 -9.89 -16.60
C ASN A 298 0.24 -8.99 -15.57
N VAL A 299 -0.46 -8.65 -14.48
CA VAL A 299 0.12 -7.84 -13.41
C VAL A 299 1.06 -8.68 -12.56
N ILE A 300 2.36 -8.42 -12.60
CA ILE A 300 3.37 -9.17 -11.83
C ILE A 300 3.88 -8.43 -10.59
N GLY A 301 3.55 -7.14 -10.45
CA GLY A 301 3.92 -6.36 -9.28
C GLY A 301 3.38 -4.93 -9.29
N ASN A 302 3.85 -4.14 -8.33
CA ASN A 302 3.48 -2.75 -8.14
C ASN A 302 4.70 -1.93 -7.73
N ILE A 303 4.90 -0.79 -8.37
CA ILE A 303 5.87 0.23 -7.95
C ILE A 303 5.08 1.46 -7.51
N SER A 304 5.38 1.99 -6.33
CA SER A 304 4.71 3.17 -5.75
C SER A 304 5.71 4.24 -5.35
N GLN A 305 5.22 5.47 -5.14
CA GLN A 305 6.08 6.57 -4.68
C GLN A 305 6.77 6.23 -3.35
N VAL A 306 6.15 5.45 -2.48
CA VAL A 306 6.78 5.02 -1.21
C VAL A 306 8.02 4.15 -1.44
N ASP A 307 8.08 3.40 -2.54
CA ASP A 307 9.23 2.53 -2.84
C ASP A 307 10.49 3.34 -3.22
N ILE A 308 10.34 4.65 -3.52
CA ILE A 308 11.46 5.58 -3.77
C ILE A 308 12.38 5.70 -2.55
N ARG A 309 11.89 5.38 -1.34
CA ARG A 309 12.72 5.28 -0.13
C ARG A 309 13.91 4.32 -0.29
N LEU A 310 13.83 3.36 -1.21
CA LEU A 310 14.90 2.39 -1.50
C LEU A 310 15.97 2.95 -2.44
N LEU A 311 15.74 4.14 -2.99
CA LEU A 311 16.61 4.82 -3.96
C LEU A 311 17.37 5.99 -3.35
N THR A 312 17.17 6.28 -2.06
CA THR A 312 17.75 7.45 -1.38
C THR A 312 19.20 7.27 -0.96
N LYS A 313 19.74 6.06 -1.07
CA LYS A 313 21.14 5.78 -0.76
C LYS A 313 21.98 5.88 -2.04
N SER A 314 23.21 6.37 -1.95
CA SER A 314 24.11 6.42 -3.13
C SER A 314 24.37 5.01 -3.70
N THR A 315 24.31 3.97 -2.86
CA THR A 315 24.45 2.56 -3.27
C THR A 315 23.29 2.05 -4.14
N SER A 316 22.15 2.74 -4.16
CA SER A 316 20.98 2.35 -4.96
C SER A 316 20.91 3.00 -6.34
N LEU A 317 21.84 3.89 -6.69
CA LEU A 317 21.88 4.50 -8.04
C LEU A 317 21.91 3.47 -9.18
N PRO A 318 22.65 2.34 -9.11
CA PRO A 318 22.60 1.32 -10.15
C PRO A 318 21.21 0.69 -10.35
N LEU A 319 20.32 0.74 -9.33
CA LEU A 319 18.96 0.22 -9.45
C LEU A 319 18.10 1.04 -10.42
N LEU A 320 18.43 2.31 -10.64
CA LEU A 320 17.72 3.17 -11.59
C LEU A 320 17.79 2.61 -13.02
N HIS A 321 18.93 2.06 -13.40
CA HIS A 321 19.14 1.44 -14.71
C HIS A 321 18.73 -0.04 -14.75
N SER A 322 18.38 -0.64 -13.60
CA SER A 322 17.89 -2.01 -13.54
C SER A 322 16.42 -2.10 -14.00
N SER A 323 15.97 -3.30 -14.35
CA SER A 323 14.59 -3.51 -14.77
C SER A 323 13.59 -3.33 -13.62
N CYS A 324 12.36 -2.96 -13.94
CA CYS A 324 11.27 -2.87 -12.96
C CYS A 324 11.06 -4.20 -12.21
N ILE A 325 11.25 -5.35 -12.88
CA ILE A 325 11.21 -6.68 -12.25
C ILE A 325 12.30 -6.85 -11.19
N HIS A 326 13.53 -6.41 -11.49
CA HIS A 326 14.60 -6.45 -10.51
C HIS A 326 14.26 -5.58 -9.30
N PHE A 327 13.73 -4.38 -9.53
CA PHE A 327 13.33 -3.48 -8.45
C PHE A 327 12.20 -4.05 -7.58
N ILE A 328 11.21 -4.74 -8.16
CA ILE A 328 10.19 -5.47 -7.38
C ILE A 328 10.84 -6.50 -6.46
N SER A 329 11.85 -7.22 -6.93
CA SER A 329 12.54 -8.24 -6.12
C SER A 329 13.23 -7.60 -4.91
N VAL A 330 13.84 -6.42 -5.09
CA VAL A 330 14.42 -5.61 -4.00
C VAL A 330 13.34 -5.16 -3.01
N ILE A 331 12.20 -4.65 -3.50
CA ILE A 331 11.06 -4.24 -2.64
C ILE A 331 10.60 -5.41 -1.76
N LEU A 332 10.43 -6.60 -2.35
CA LEU A 332 9.95 -7.79 -1.65
C LEU A 332 10.97 -8.28 -0.61
N SER A 333 12.26 -8.26 -0.94
CA SER A 333 13.33 -8.63 -0.01
C SER A 333 13.41 -7.69 1.20
N GLU A 334 13.35 -6.38 0.96
CA GLU A 334 13.37 -5.38 2.03
C GLU A 334 12.15 -5.51 2.95
N ARG A 335 10.95 -5.76 2.39
CA ARG A 335 9.74 -5.98 3.19
C ARG A 335 9.83 -7.26 4.01
N GLY A 336 10.28 -8.36 3.42
CA GLY A 336 10.45 -9.64 4.11
C GLY A 336 11.44 -9.53 5.27
N MET A 337 12.51 -8.75 5.10
CA MET A 337 13.50 -8.49 6.16
C MET A 337 12.91 -7.66 7.32
N ASN A 338 12.12 -6.63 7.02
CA ASN A 338 11.58 -5.72 8.03
C ASN A 338 10.36 -6.29 8.79
N ASP A 339 9.46 -6.99 8.09
CA ASP A 339 8.21 -7.50 8.69
C ASP A 339 8.37 -8.89 9.33
N GLY A 340 9.53 -9.55 9.14
CA GLY A 340 9.81 -10.90 9.67
C GLY A 340 8.87 -11.98 9.13
N LYS A 341 8.19 -11.70 8.02
CA LYS A 341 7.20 -12.58 7.37
C LYS A 341 7.41 -12.53 5.86
N ASP A 342 7.42 -13.70 5.24
CA ASP A 342 7.48 -13.85 3.78
C ASP A 342 6.05 -13.73 3.19
N SER A 343 5.45 -12.54 3.31
CA SER A 343 4.11 -12.27 2.78
C SER A 343 4.18 -11.36 1.55
N PHE A 344 3.69 -11.86 0.42
CA PHE A 344 3.63 -11.13 -0.83
C PHE A 344 2.36 -10.27 -0.88
N PRO A 345 2.47 -8.92 -0.91
CA PRO A 345 1.32 -8.05 -1.01
C PRO A 345 0.62 -8.24 -2.36
N VAL A 346 -0.69 -8.43 -2.34
CA VAL A 346 -1.51 -8.63 -3.54
C VAL A 346 -2.24 -7.34 -3.88
N PHE A 347 -1.81 -6.66 -4.94
CA PHE A 347 -2.34 -5.37 -5.39
C PHE A 347 -3.43 -5.48 -6.46
N HIS A 348 -3.98 -6.67 -6.69
CA HIS A 348 -5.03 -6.88 -7.69
C HIS A 348 -6.32 -7.49 -7.11
N VAL A 349 -7.43 -7.25 -7.81
CA VAL A 349 -8.77 -7.84 -7.59
C VAL A 349 -9.37 -8.22 -8.94
N ASN A 350 -10.40 -9.07 -8.93
CA ASN A 350 -11.16 -9.37 -10.14
C ASN A 350 -12.52 -8.63 -10.13
N PRO A 351 -13.20 -8.50 -11.28
CA PRO A 351 -14.51 -7.84 -11.34
C PRO A 351 -15.59 -8.49 -10.44
N PHE A 352 -15.40 -9.76 -10.07
CA PHE A 352 -16.29 -10.53 -9.20
C PHE A 352 -15.89 -10.50 -7.72
N SER A 353 -14.89 -9.69 -7.35
CA SER A 353 -14.51 -9.48 -5.96
C SER A 353 -15.52 -8.55 -5.30
N THR A 354 -15.74 -8.72 -4.00
CA THR A 354 -16.57 -7.78 -3.25
C THR A 354 -15.82 -6.46 -3.02
N LEU A 355 -16.56 -5.38 -2.78
CA LEU A 355 -15.99 -4.12 -2.32
C LEU A 355 -15.28 -4.31 -0.98
N ALA A 356 -15.80 -5.16 -0.08
CA ALA A 356 -15.17 -5.48 1.19
C ALA A 356 -13.76 -6.04 1.00
N HIS A 357 -13.60 -7.03 0.10
CA HIS A 357 -12.30 -7.60 -0.22
C HIS A 357 -11.33 -6.55 -0.78
N THR A 358 -11.84 -5.69 -1.65
CA THR A 358 -11.04 -4.64 -2.31
C THR A 358 -10.57 -3.59 -1.31
N VAL A 359 -11.46 -3.09 -0.45
CA VAL A 359 -11.12 -2.12 0.60
C VAL A 359 -10.20 -2.74 1.65
N ALA A 360 -10.44 -3.99 2.06
CA ALA A 360 -9.55 -4.70 2.96
C ALA A 360 -8.13 -4.83 2.39
N LYS A 361 -7.99 -5.16 1.09
CA LYS A 361 -6.69 -5.19 0.41
C LYS A 361 -6.03 -3.82 0.35
N LEU A 362 -6.76 -2.76 0.01
CA LEU A 362 -6.25 -1.37 0.02
C LEU A 362 -5.67 -1.01 1.39
N VAL A 363 -6.43 -1.26 2.46
CA VAL A 363 -6.04 -0.95 3.84
C VAL A 363 -4.86 -1.83 4.30
N ALA A 364 -4.90 -3.14 4.05
CA ALA A 364 -3.88 -4.08 4.49
C ALA A 364 -2.53 -3.85 3.78
N THR A 365 -2.56 -3.54 2.48
CA THR A 365 -1.35 -3.25 1.69
C THR A 365 -0.92 -1.79 1.77
N ARG A 366 -1.72 -0.92 2.41
CA ARG A 366 -1.56 0.53 2.44
C ARG A 366 -1.42 1.14 1.04
N SER A 367 -2.22 0.66 0.10
CA SER A 367 -2.17 1.06 -1.31
C SER A 367 -3.16 2.17 -1.62
N HIS A 368 -2.80 3.04 -2.55
CA HIS A 368 -3.72 4.04 -3.10
C HIS A 368 -4.61 3.50 -4.22
N ARG A 369 -4.24 2.34 -4.80
CA ARG A 369 -4.86 1.76 -5.98
C ARG A 369 -4.90 0.24 -5.90
N MET A 370 -5.93 -0.35 -6.49
CA MET A 370 -6.03 -1.78 -6.77
C MET A 370 -6.20 -2.00 -8.27
N TRP A 371 -5.43 -2.92 -8.81
CA TRP A 371 -5.48 -3.30 -10.23
C TRP A 371 -6.61 -4.29 -10.44
N VAL A 372 -7.55 -3.96 -11.33
CA VAL A 372 -8.58 -4.91 -11.74
C VAL A 372 -7.98 -5.79 -12.83
N VAL A 373 -8.03 -7.10 -12.61
CA VAL A 373 -7.50 -8.10 -13.53
C VAL A 373 -8.58 -9.07 -13.99
N GLU A 374 -8.52 -9.44 -15.26
CA GLU A 374 -9.28 -10.55 -15.82
C GLU A 374 -8.50 -11.84 -15.58
N THR A 375 -9.09 -12.74 -14.80
CA THR A 375 -8.58 -14.10 -14.65
C THR A 375 -8.94 -14.87 -15.92
N SER A 376 -7.94 -15.44 -16.58
CA SER A 376 -8.13 -16.43 -17.65
C SER A 376 -9.07 -17.52 -17.14
N SER A 377 -10.19 -17.75 -17.82
CA SER A 377 -11.15 -18.78 -17.43
C SER A 377 -10.44 -20.14 -17.30
N PRO A 378 -10.66 -20.93 -16.22
CA PRO A 378 -10.07 -22.27 -16.10
C PRO A 378 -10.62 -23.29 -17.13
N ALA A 379 -11.42 -22.86 -18.11
CA ALA A 379 -11.99 -23.70 -19.16
C ALA A 379 -10.99 -24.24 -20.20
N SER A 380 -9.69 -24.30 -19.89
CA SER A 380 -8.71 -25.09 -20.63
C SER A 380 -7.93 -26.04 -19.72
N SER A 381 -8.58 -26.59 -18.69
CA SER A 381 -8.11 -27.83 -18.06
C SER A 381 -8.68 -29.03 -18.82
N GLY A 382 -8.09 -29.35 -19.97
CA GLY A 382 -7.96 -30.77 -20.30
C GLY A 382 -7.17 -31.46 -19.17
N PRO A 383 -7.41 -32.74 -18.87
CA PRO A 383 -6.63 -33.43 -17.84
C PRO A 383 -5.14 -33.30 -18.16
N PRO A 384 -4.25 -33.12 -17.17
CA PRO A 384 -2.83 -32.97 -17.41
C PRO A 384 -2.31 -34.32 -17.93
N THR A 385 -2.23 -34.47 -19.24
CA THR A 385 -1.38 -35.48 -19.84
C THR A 385 0.06 -35.02 -19.60
N PRO A 386 0.94 -35.87 -19.05
CA PRO A 386 2.34 -35.52 -18.93
C PRO A 386 2.90 -35.39 -20.35
N ALA A 387 3.03 -34.17 -20.84
CA ALA A 387 3.78 -33.90 -22.05
C ALA A 387 5.24 -34.22 -21.72
N SER A 388 5.74 -35.28 -22.35
CA SER A 388 7.15 -35.63 -22.40
C SER A 388 8.00 -34.40 -22.63
N THR A 389 8.88 -34.09 -21.69
CA THR A 389 9.95 -33.11 -21.88
C THR A 389 10.80 -33.57 -23.07
N PRO A 390 11.09 -32.72 -24.06
CA PRO A 390 12.21 -33.01 -24.94
C PRO A 390 13.47 -32.91 -24.07
N ALA A 391 14.13 -34.04 -23.86
CA ALA A 391 15.45 -34.08 -23.25
C ALA A 391 16.40 -33.27 -24.13
N VAL A 392 16.72 -32.04 -23.72
CA VAL A 392 17.87 -31.32 -24.25
C VAL A 392 19.11 -32.03 -23.70
N LEU A 393 19.68 -32.90 -24.54
CA LEU A 393 21.03 -33.44 -24.35
C LEU A 393 21.99 -32.25 -24.36
N VAL A 394 22.45 -31.85 -23.17
CA VAL A 394 23.61 -30.98 -22.99
C VAL A 394 24.83 -31.79 -23.47
N PRO A 395 25.54 -31.38 -24.55
CA PRO A 395 26.82 -31.98 -24.87
C PRO A 395 27.84 -31.56 -23.79
N PRO A 396 28.74 -32.45 -23.34
CA PRO A 396 29.77 -32.09 -22.37
C PRO A 396 30.71 -31.04 -22.97
N SER A 397 30.99 -30.00 -22.20
CA SER A 397 31.97 -28.95 -22.51
C SER A 397 33.34 -29.53 -22.86
N PRO A 398 34.07 -28.99 -23.85
CA PRO A 398 35.44 -29.41 -24.10
C PRO A 398 36.35 -28.94 -22.95
N ILE A 399 37.16 -29.88 -22.47
CA ILE A 399 38.18 -29.69 -21.45
C ILE A 399 39.27 -28.78 -22.03
N THR A 400 39.39 -27.55 -21.54
CA THR A 400 40.59 -26.72 -21.74
C THR A 400 41.58 -26.95 -20.60
N PRO A 401 42.88 -27.21 -20.88
CA PRO A 401 43.89 -27.46 -19.85
C PRO A 401 44.38 -26.18 -19.15
N LEU A 402 44.80 -26.34 -17.89
CA LEU A 402 45.43 -25.33 -17.01
C LEU A 402 46.84 -24.90 -17.50
N PRO A 403 47.40 -23.77 -16.99
CA PRO A 403 48.44 -22.98 -17.64
C PRO A 403 49.88 -23.32 -17.22
N ALA A 404 50.86 -22.97 -18.08
CA ALA A 404 52.26 -22.84 -17.75
C ALA A 404 52.80 -21.45 -18.17
N THR A 405 53.55 -20.82 -17.26
CA THR A 405 54.17 -19.48 -17.23
C THR A 405 55.45 -19.35 -18.09
N PRO A 406 56.22 -18.23 -18.08
CA PRO A 406 55.89 -16.82 -18.35
C PRO A 406 56.85 -16.19 -19.40
N ASN A 407 56.52 -15.04 -19.99
CA ASN A 407 57.55 -14.10 -20.53
C ASN A 407 57.00 -12.65 -20.67
N PRO A 408 57.87 -11.62 -20.66
CA PRO A 408 57.53 -10.31 -20.10
C PRO A 408 57.22 -9.19 -21.13
N THR A 409 56.26 -8.30 -20.76
CA THR A 409 56.16 -6.83 -21.05
C THR A 409 56.08 -6.34 -22.52
N PRO A 410 55.50 -5.16 -22.85
CA PRO A 410 55.37 -3.96 -22.01
C PRO A 410 53.99 -3.28 -21.91
N VAL A 411 53.98 -2.40 -20.92
CA VAL A 411 52.95 -1.47 -20.43
C VAL A 411 52.48 -0.45 -21.48
N SER A 412 51.16 -0.26 -21.56
CA SER A 412 50.53 0.97 -22.06
C SER A 412 49.35 1.31 -21.18
N SER A 413 49.43 2.46 -20.52
CA SER A 413 48.51 3.01 -19.53
C SER A 413 47.43 3.87 -20.18
N THR A 414 46.15 3.51 -20.00
CA THR A 414 44.98 4.39 -20.20
C THR A 414 43.91 4.10 -19.13
N PRO A 415 43.18 5.13 -18.63
CA PRO A 415 42.41 5.09 -17.36
C PRO A 415 41.09 4.30 -17.45
N PRO A 416 40.50 3.86 -16.31
CA PRO A 416 39.32 3.00 -16.31
C PRO A 416 38.06 3.83 -16.58
N HIS A 417 37.38 3.54 -17.68
CA HIS A 417 35.97 3.91 -17.85
C HIS A 417 35.10 2.91 -17.09
N LEU A 418 34.12 3.41 -16.34
CA LEU A 418 33.16 2.64 -15.55
C LEU A 418 32.30 1.73 -16.46
N SER A 419 32.75 0.49 -16.68
CA SER A 419 31.92 -0.55 -17.29
C SER A 419 31.01 -1.13 -16.21
N ALA A 420 29.74 -0.75 -16.23
CA ALA A 420 28.70 -1.40 -15.45
C ALA A 420 28.72 -2.91 -15.75
N GLY A 421 28.98 -3.73 -14.74
CA GLY A 421 28.86 -5.18 -14.86
C GLY A 421 27.41 -5.58 -15.20
N PRO A 422 27.19 -6.74 -15.84
CA PRO A 422 25.85 -7.18 -16.19
C PRO A 422 25.00 -7.31 -14.91
N THR A 423 23.95 -6.51 -14.82
CA THR A 423 22.94 -6.62 -13.76
C THR A 423 22.27 -7.99 -13.86
N PRO A 424 22.02 -8.70 -12.75
CA PRO A 424 21.37 -10.00 -12.78
C PRO A 424 19.96 -9.89 -13.39
N SER A 425 19.70 -10.62 -14.48
CA SER A 425 18.39 -10.68 -15.12
C SER A 425 17.48 -11.65 -14.37
N ILE A 426 16.41 -11.14 -13.75
CA ILE A 426 15.38 -11.95 -13.07
C ILE A 426 14.20 -12.10 -14.02
N SER A 427 13.76 -13.32 -14.30
CA SER A 427 12.58 -13.58 -15.15
C SER A 427 11.28 -13.26 -14.40
N ALA A 428 10.29 -12.70 -15.09
CA ALA A 428 8.96 -12.42 -14.52
C ALA A 428 8.29 -13.66 -13.87
N SER A 429 8.51 -14.85 -14.43
CA SER A 429 8.00 -16.13 -13.89
C SER A 429 8.62 -16.53 -12.55
N ALA A 430 9.76 -15.94 -12.17
CA ALA A 430 10.43 -16.20 -10.90
C ALA A 430 9.88 -15.32 -9.76
N ILE A 431 9.03 -14.33 -10.06
CA ILE A 431 8.40 -13.49 -9.03
C ILE A 431 7.28 -14.31 -8.34
N PRO A 432 7.36 -14.51 -7.02
CA PRO A 432 6.30 -15.20 -6.29
C PRO A 432 4.96 -14.47 -6.42
N GLY A 433 3.90 -15.21 -6.79
CA GLY A 433 2.57 -14.64 -7.01
C GLY A 433 2.30 -14.10 -8.42
N ALA A 434 3.29 -14.04 -9.32
CA ALA A 434 3.07 -13.65 -10.71
C ALA A 434 2.09 -14.59 -11.44
N SER A 435 2.13 -15.89 -11.13
CA SER A 435 1.22 -16.90 -11.68
C SER A 435 -0.21 -16.86 -11.12
N LEU A 436 -0.44 -16.11 -10.03
CA LEU A 436 -1.75 -15.97 -9.37
C LEU A 436 -2.52 -14.74 -9.86
N SER A 437 -1.89 -13.92 -10.70
CA SER A 437 -2.46 -12.69 -11.23
C SER A 437 -3.11 -12.92 -12.60
N GLY A 438 -3.79 -11.89 -13.11
CA GLY A 438 -4.45 -11.92 -14.41
C GLY A 438 -4.08 -10.73 -15.28
N ARG A 439 -4.68 -10.68 -16.47
CA ARG A 439 -4.49 -9.59 -17.44
C ARG A 439 -5.09 -8.30 -16.91
N LEU A 440 -4.34 -7.21 -16.94
CA LEU A 440 -4.81 -5.89 -16.49
C LEU A 440 -6.03 -5.43 -17.32
N SER A 441 -7.13 -5.08 -16.65
CA SER A 441 -8.37 -4.59 -17.28
C SER A 441 -8.89 -3.27 -16.70
N GLY A 442 -8.38 -2.84 -15.54
CA GLY A 442 -8.74 -1.54 -14.96
C GLY A 442 -8.01 -1.21 -13.66
N VAL A 443 -8.41 -0.11 -13.03
CA VAL A 443 -7.90 0.35 -11.74
C VAL A 443 -9.01 0.93 -10.89
N ILE A 444 -8.98 0.63 -9.59
CA ILE A 444 -9.82 1.27 -8.57
C ILE A 444 -8.90 2.07 -7.65
N SER A 445 -9.18 3.35 -7.48
CA SER A 445 -8.44 4.26 -6.60
C SER A 445 -9.22 4.58 -5.33
N LEU A 446 -8.53 5.10 -4.31
CA LEU A 446 -9.21 5.57 -3.09
C LEU A 446 -10.23 6.69 -3.37
N THR A 447 -9.97 7.56 -4.35
CA THR A 447 -10.96 8.55 -4.83
C THR A 447 -12.25 7.89 -5.31
N ASP A 448 -12.17 6.77 -6.03
CA ASP A 448 -13.37 6.04 -6.50
C ASP A 448 -14.19 5.50 -5.31
N ILE A 449 -13.51 4.96 -4.30
CA ILE A 449 -14.13 4.42 -3.08
C ILE A 449 -14.82 5.53 -2.29
N LEU A 450 -14.13 6.66 -2.07
CA LEU A 450 -14.69 7.80 -1.34
C LEU A 450 -15.88 8.42 -2.09
N ASN A 451 -15.79 8.56 -3.41
CA ASN A 451 -16.90 9.05 -4.22
C ASN A 451 -18.09 8.09 -4.21
N LEU A 452 -17.86 6.78 -4.19
CA LEU A 452 -18.91 5.78 -4.03
C LEU A 452 -19.62 5.93 -2.67
N PHE A 453 -18.86 6.07 -1.58
CA PHE A 453 -19.42 6.27 -0.24
C PHE A 453 -20.24 7.57 -0.13
N ALA A 454 -19.74 8.65 -0.72
CA ALA A 454 -20.46 9.92 -0.82
C ALA A 454 -21.79 9.75 -1.58
N ARG A 455 -21.78 9.17 -2.78
CA ARG A 455 -23.00 8.95 -3.59
C ARG A 455 -24.03 8.09 -2.87
N ALA A 456 -23.61 7.00 -2.24
CA ALA A 456 -24.50 6.12 -1.48
C ALA A 456 -25.14 6.80 -0.25
N SER A 457 -24.53 7.88 0.24
CA SER A 457 -25.01 8.65 1.38
C SER A 457 -25.75 9.94 0.97
N GLY A 458 -26.06 10.09 -0.33
CA GLY A 458 -26.82 11.20 -0.89
C GLY A 458 -26.01 12.45 -1.21
N LEU A 459 -24.67 12.38 -1.25
CA LEU A 459 -23.82 13.48 -1.70
C LEU A 459 -23.58 13.40 -3.22
N HIS A 460 -23.18 14.53 -3.80
CA HIS A 460 -22.92 14.66 -5.24
C HIS A 460 -21.45 15.06 -5.50
N PRO A 461 -20.48 14.16 -5.25
CA PRO A 461 -19.07 14.46 -5.50
C PRO A 461 -18.79 14.61 -7.00
N HIS A 462 -17.72 15.33 -7.33
CA HIS A 462 -17.25 15.47 -8.70
C HIS A 462 -16.96 14.11 -9.36
N ASP A 463 -17.08 14.06 -10.69
CA ASP A 463 -16.71 12.88 -11.47
C ASP A 463 -15.20 12.61 -11.35
N PRO A 464 -14.77 11.45 -10.81
CA PRO A 464 -13.35 11.16 -10.70
C PRO A 464 -12.63 11.09 -12.05
N ASP A 465 -13.33 10.78 -13.16
CA ASP A 465 -12.72 10.83 -14.50
C ASP A 465 -12.52 12.26 -15.00
N GLU A 466 -13.34 13.22 -14.58
CA GLU A 466 -13.09 14.64 -14.79
C GLU A 466 -11.86 15.10 -14.03
N ALA A 467 -11.71 14.74 -12.76
CA ALA A 467 -10.51 15.06 -11.96
C ALA A 467 -9.23 14.45 -12.56
N ARG A 468 -9.31 13.22 -13.12
CA ARG A 468 -8.20 12.60 -13.87
C ARG A 468 -7.90 13.37 -15.15
N ARG A 469 -8.92 13.76 -15.92
CA ARG A 469 -8.77 14.53 -17.17
C ARG A 469 -8.23 15.93 -16.91
N ALA A 470 -8.64 16.60 -15.83
CA ALA A 470 -8.11 17.89 -15.43
C ALA A 470 -6.61 17.79 -15.16
N ARG A 471 -6.18 16.77 -14.38
CA ARG A 471 -4.75 16.47 -14.19
C ARG A 471 -4.02 16.25 -15.51
N ARG A 472 -4.60 15.47 -16.44
CA ARG A 472 -4.02 15.28 -17.78
C ARG A 472 -3.89 16.58 -18.58
N ARG A 473 -4.90 17.45 -18.55
CA ARG A 473 -4.88 18.73 -19.27
C ARG A 473 -3.83 19.68 -18.71
N SER A 474 -3.69 19.74 -17.39
CA SER A 474 -2.59 20.45 -16.74
C SER A 474 -1.22 19.87 -17.09
N SER A 475 -1.13 18.57 -17.43
CA SER A 475 0.10 17.96 -17.93
C SER A 475 0.43 18.34 -19.37
N SER A 476 -0.55 18.61 -20.22
CA SER A 476 -0.34 18.97 -21.63
C SER A 476 -0.10 20.46 -21.87
N SER A 477 -0.41 21.33 -20.90
CA SER A 477 -0.14 22.77 -20.99
C SER A 477 1.26 23.18 -20.55
N SER A 478 2.06 22.23 -20.04
CA SER A 478 3.44 22.40 -19.59
C SER A 478 4.42 21.62 -20.48
N MET A 479 4.09 21.44 -21.77
CA MET A 479 4.96 20.82 -22.77
C MET A 479 5.19 21.76 -23.94
#